data_AF-A0A179BWB1-F1
#
_entry.id   AF-A0A179BWB1-F1
#
_cell.length_a   1.000
_cell.length_b   1.000
_cell.length_c   1.000
_cell.angle_alpha   90.00
_cell.angle_beta   90.00
_cell.angle_gamma   90.00
#
_symmetry.space_group_name_H-M   'P 1'
#
loop_
_entity.id
_entity.type
_entity.pdbx_description
1 polymer ?
#
loop_
_entity_poly.entity_id
_entity_poly.type
_entity_poly.pdbx_seq_one_letter_code
_entity_poly.pdbx_strand_id
1 'polypeptide(L)'
;MIGTINRVKRSRQSILADTHDCYSLVINTSATAIGGTYRQNDIELKPGEAFLDAGEPQTILGQDHNSWIHLGIPKKLLDAPFAKINDKQGLVARHDAEALRLLRNYLMLFDAGDLPASPTLTAHVAATIIDLVGLVTGAKGDEAELAGLTGLRAARLEAVLANIRTDFSDPETFR
;
A
#
# COMPACT_ATOMS: atom_id res chain seq x y z
N MET A 1 -2.94 -11.73 -5.66
CA MET A 1 -2.29 -12.60 -6.67
C MET A 1 -1.72 -13.82 -5.93
N ILE A 2 -2.12 -15.04 -6.29
CA ILE A 2 -1.67 -16.28 -5.62
C ILE A 2 -0.88 -17.09 -6.65
N GLY A 3 0.35 -17.49 -6.34
CA GLY A 3 1.16 -18.29 -7.26
C GLY A 3 2.51 -18.74 -6.73
N THR A 4 3.09 -19.74 -7.39
CA THR A 4 4.42 -20.30 -7.08
C THR A 4 5.50 -19.50 -7.81
N ILE A 5 5.74 -18.27 -7.37
CA ILE A 5 6.86 -17.47 -7.87
C ILE A 5 8.05 -17.68 -6.95
N ASN A 6 8.95 -18.58 -7.32
CA ASN A 6 10.13 -18.92 -6.51
C ASN A 6 11.21 -17.83 -6.60
N ARG A 7 11.25 -17.09 -7.70
CA ARG A 7 12.21 -15.99 -7.88
C ARG A 7 11.70 -14.94 -8.85
N VAL A 8 11.70 -13.68 -8.42
CA VAL A 8 11.58 -12.51 -9.32
C VAL A 8 12.89 -11.78 -9.31
N LYS A 9 13.44 -11.47 -10.48
CA LYS A 9 14.61 -10.59 -10.60
C LYS A 9 14.26 -9.41 -11.50
N ARG A 10 14.31 -8.21 -10.95
CA ARG A 10 14.26 -6.97 -11.73
C ARG A 10 15.69 -6.52 -12.02
N SER A 11 16.09 -6.62 -13.29
CA SER A 11 17.42 -6.21 -13.74
C SER A 11 17.43 -4.73 -14.16
N ARG A 12 18.62 -4.13 -14.28
CA ARG A 12 18.76 -2.76 -14.80
C ARG A 12 18.16 -2.58 -16.20
N GLN A 13 18.27 -3.60 -17.05
CA GLN A 13 17.67 -3.59 -18.39
C GLN A 13 16.13 -3.64 -18.32
N SER A 14 15.57 -4.41 -17.38
CA SER A 14 14.12 -4.47 -17.15
C SER A 14 13.57 -3.13 -16.68
N ILE A 15 14.33 -2.38 -15.86
CA ILE A 15 13.95 -1.05 -15.39
C ILE A 15 13.97 -0.03 -16.54
N LEU A 16 15.00 -0.07 -17.38
CA LEU A 16 15.08 0.82 -18.55
C LEU A 16 13.97 0.58 -19.57
N ALA A 17 13.41 -0.63 -19.60
CA ALA A 17 12.28 -0.98 -20.47
C ALA A 17 10.92 -0.71 -19.82
N ASP A 18 10.86 -0.41 -18.52
CA ASP A 18 9.61 -0.11 -17.82
C ASP A 18 9.21 1.35 -18.06
N THR A 19 8.02 1.54 -18.63
CA THR A 19 7.46 2.85 -18.93
C THR A 19 6.57 3.38 -17.81
N HIS A 20 6.31 2.58 -16.76
CA HIS A 20 5.46 2.97 -15.64
C HIS A 20 6.27 3.73 -14.59
N ASP A 21 6.09 5.06 -14.52
CA ASP A 21 6.69 5.89 -13.49
C ASP A 21 5.86 5.84 -12.19
N CYS A 22 5.98 4.73 -11.48
CA CYS A 22 5.23 4.44 -10.26
C CYS A 22 6.15 3.99 -9.11
N TYR A 23 5.76 4.34 -7.89
CA TYR A 23 6.15 3.57 -6.72
C TYR A 23 5.34 2.28 -6.65
N SER A 24 5.96 1.20 -6.19
CA SER A 24 5.29 -0.05 -5.87
C SER A 24 5.34 -0.26 -4.37
N LEU A 25 4.17 -0.32 -3.72
CA LEU A 25 4.05 -0.79 -2.36
C LEU A 25 3.74 -2.28 -2.38
N VAL A 26 4.59 -3.07 -1.74
CA VAL A 26 4.43 -4.52 -1.61
C VAL A 26 4.13 -4.85 -0.16
N ILE A 27 3.03 -5.56 0.09
CA ILE A 27 2.63 -6.03 1.43
C ILE A 27 2.65 -7.55 1.42
N ASN A 28 3.44 -8.16 2.30
CA ASN A 28 3.45 -9.62 2.43
C ASN A 28 2.15 -10.09 3.10
N THR A 29 1.38 -10.94 2.42
CA THR A 29 0.17 -11.55 2.97
C THR A 29 0.27 -13.06 3.12
N SER A 30 1.43 -13.66 2.83
CA SER A 30 1.69 -15.08 3.09
C SER A 30 1.97 -15.32 4.57
N ALA A 31 1.93 -16.59 4.97
CA ALA A 31 2.28 -17.02 6.32
C ALA A 31 3.80 -17.06 6.57
N THR A 32 4.62 -16.87 5.53
CA THR A 32 6.08 -17.01 5.58
C THR A 32 6.77 -15.71 5.20
N ALA A 33 7.99 -15.50 5.70
CA ALA A 33 8.80 -14.36 5.26
C ALA A 33 9.17 -14.50 3.78
N ILE A 34 9.24 -13.37 3.09
CA ILE A 34 9.76 -13.25 1.72
C ILE A 34 11.14 -12.62 1.83
N GLY A 35 12.17 -13.36 1.40
CA GLY A 35 13.55 -12.89 1.40
C GLY A 35 13.93 -12.27 0.07
N GLY A 36 15.05 -11.55 0.03
CA GLY A 36 15.54 -11.00 -1.22
C GLY A 36 16.67 -10.00 -1.06
N THR A 37 16.95 -9.31 -2.15
CA THR A 37 17.84 -8.16 -2.19
C THR A 37 17.13 -6.99 -2.84
N TYR A 38 17.32 -5.80 -2.27
CA TYR A 38 16.89 -4.54 -2.84
C TYR A 38 18.12 -3.64 -2.98
N ARG A 39 18.43 -3.22 -4.20
CA ARG A 39 19.71 -2.61 -4.58
C ARG A 39 20.89 -3.52 -4.21
N GLN A 40 21.60 -3.20 -3.13
CA GLN A 40 22.76 -3.94 -2.61
C GLN A 40 22.53 -4.49 -1.19
N ASN A 41 21.34 -4.28 -0.63
CA ASN A 41 21.02 -4.69 0.74
C ASN A 41 20.12 -5.92 0.72
N ASP A 42 20.34 -6.83 1.66
CA ASP A 42 19.40 -7.91 1.93
C ASP A 42 18.13 -7.34 2.55
N ILE A 43 16.98 -7.88 2.10
CA ILE A 43 15.67 -7.55 2.65
C ILE A 43 14.96 -8.84 3.07
N GLU A 44 14.29 -8.77 4.20
CA GLU A 44 13.36 -9.79 4.65
C GLU A 44 12.04 -9.10 4.99
N LEU A 45 10.97 -9.56 4.35
CA LEU A 45 9.62 -9.04 4.51
C LEU A 45 8.77 -10.08 5.23
N LYS A 46 8.51 -9.88 6.52
CA LYS A 46 7.74 -10.84 7.33
C LYS A 46 6.24 -10.73 7.03
N PRO A 47 5.44 -11.73 7.43
CA PRO A 47 3.98 -11.67 7.27
C PRO A 47 3.39 -10.37 7.80
N GLY A 48 2.63 -9.69 6.95
CA GLY A 48 1.97 -8.42 7.27
C GLY A 48 2.86 -7.18 7.21
N GLU A 49 4.16 -7.30 6.94
CA GLU A 49 5.04 -6.16 6.72
C GLU A 49 4.93 -5.65 5.28
N ALA A 50 5.34 -4.40 5.07
CA ALA A 50 5.34 -3.77 3.76
C ALA A 50 6.65 -3.06 3.45
N PHE A 51 6.98 -2.89 2.18
CA PHE A 51 8.08 -2.02 1.77
C PHE A 51 7.73 -1.26 0.49
N LEU A 52 8.38 -0.12 0.29
CA LEU A 52 8.22 0.73 -0.88
C LEU A 52 9.39 0.53 -1.85
N ASP A 53 9.07 0.33 -3.12
CA ASP A 53 9.98 0.24 -4.27
C ASP A 53 9.69 1.38 -5.26
N ALA A 54 10.72 1.93 -5.91
CA ALA A 54 10.55 2.97 -6.94
C ALA A 54 11.16 2.57 -8.30
N GLY A 55 11.25 1.27 -8.58
CA GLY A 55 11.81 0.73 -9.80
C GLY A 55 13.30 0.43 -9.70
N GLU A 56 13.75 -0.06 -8.55
CA GLU A 56 15.17 -0.37 -8.32
C GLU A 56 15.50 -1.84 -8.62
N PRO A 57 16.77 -2.16 -8.93
CA PRO A 57 17.19 -3.54 -9.09
C PRO A 57 16.92 -4.33 -7.82
N GLN A 58 16.22 -5.45 -7.96
CA GLN A 58 15.86 -6.29 -6.83
C GLN A 58 15.78 -7.76 -7.23
N THR A 59 16.03 -8.64 -6.26
CA THR A 59 15.74 -10.06 -6.36
C THR A 59 14.82 -10.42 -5.22
N ILE A 60 13.62 -10.91 -5.51
CA ILE A 60 12.73 -11.49 -4.51
C ILE A 60 12.88 -13.01 -4.59
N LEU A 61 13.15 -13.62 -3.44
CA LEU A 61 13.22 -15.06 -3.22
C LEU A 61 11.94 -15.47 -2.49
N GLY A 62 11.03 -16.04 -3.26
CA GLY A 62 9.79 -16.58 -2.74
C GLY A 62 9.97 -17.99 -2.19
N GLN A 63 9.03 -18.42 -1.34
CA GLN A 63 8.88 -19.81 -0.89
C GLN A 63 7.86 -20.55 -1.78
N ASP A 64 7.56 -21.82 -1.49
CA ASP A 64 6.61 -22.64 -2.27
C ASP A 64 5.20 -22.03 -2.36
N HIS A 65 4.84 -21.16 -1.41
CA HIS A 65 3.56 -20.45 -1.38
C HIS A 65 3.76 -18.97 -1.03
N ASN A 66 3.68 -18.09 -2.03
CA ASN A 66 3.77 -16.64 -1.82
C ASN A 66 2.43 -15.98 -2.15
N SER A 67 2.06 -15.03 -1.29
CA SER A 67 0.94 -14.14 -1.49
C SER A 67 1.36 -12.76 -1.04
N TRP A 68 1.11 -11.77 -1.89
CA TRP A 68 1.35 -10.37 -1.55
C TRP A 68 0.28 -9.50 -2.21
N ILE A 69 0.10 -8.32 -1.63
CA ILE A 69 -0.61 -7.20 -2.27
C ILE A 69 0.43 -6.33 -2.96
N HIS A 70 0.17 -5.98 -4.22
CA HIS A 70 0.98 -5.07 -4.99
C HIS A 70 0.15 -3.85 -5.37
N LEU A 71 0.56 -2.68 -4.89
CA LEU A 71 -0.11 -1.41 -5.18
C LEU A 71 0.86 -0.50 -5.95
N GLY A 72 0.53 -0.22 -7.22
CA GLY A 72 1.26 0.74 -8.04
C GLY A 72 0.70 2.15 -7.87
N ILE A 73 1.54 3.12 -7.50
CA ILE A 73 1.14 4.51 -7.26
C ILE A 73 2.00 5.41 -8.15
N PRO A 74 1.41 6.19 -9.06
CA PRO A 74 2.15 7.17 -9.87
C PRO A 74 3.02 8.08 -9.00
N LYS A 75 4.30 8.24 -9.35
CA LYS A 75 5.25 8.98 -8.51
C LYS A 75 4.79 10.40 -8.18
N LYS A 76 4.21 11.09 -9.17
CA LYS A 76 3.62 12.42 -9.01
C LYS A 76 2.60 12.55 -7.86
N LEU A 77 1.91 11.46 -7.49
CA LEU A 77 0.92 11.47 -6.41
C LEU A 77 1.54 11.34 -5.02
N LEU A 78 2.78 10.82 -4.92
CA LEU A 78 3.51 10.74 -3.65
C LEU A 78 4.56 11.83 -3.52
N ASP A 79 5.25 12.19 -4.61
CA ASP A 79 6.30 13.22 -4.57
C ASP A 79 5.73 14.61 -4.25
N ALA A 80 4.51 14.91 -4.69
CA ALA A 80 3.85 16.18 -4.41
C ALA A 80 3.56 16.40 -2.91
N PRO A 81 2.92 15.46 -2.19
CA PRO A 81 2.67 15.61 -0.75
C PRO A 81 3.86 15.21 0.15
N PHE A 82 4.82 14.39 -0.33
CA PHE A 82 5.85 13.78 0.52
C PHE A 82 7.26 14.01 -0.04
N ALA A 83 7.87 15.14 0.32
CA ALA A 83 9.18 15.58 -0.21
C ALA A 83 10.36 14.59 -0.01
N LYS A 84 10.23 13.60 0.87
CA LYS A 84 11.29 12.59 1.16
C LYS A 84 10.81 11.15 0.97
N ILE A 85 9.73 10.93 0.23
CA ILE A 85 9.21 9.56 0.00
C ILE A 85 10.24 8.66 -0.70
N ASN A 86 11.06 9.24 -1.59
CA ASN A 86 12.12 8.54 -2.28
C ASN A 86 13.18 7.95 -1.32
N ASP A 87 13.44 8.62 -0.19
CA ASP A 87 14.39 8.17 0.84
C ASP A 87 13.84 7.01 1.68
N LYS A 88 12.53 6.75 1.60
CA LYS A 88 11.85 5.67 2.34
C LYS A 88 11.84 4.33 1.60
N GLN A 89 12.42 4.28 0.40
CA GLN A 89 12.53 3.06 -0.37
C GLN A 89 13.37 1.99 0.33
N GLY A 90 12.94 0.74 0.23
CA GLY A 90 13.62 -0.40 0.84
C GLY A 90 13.54 -0.43 2.38
N LEU A 91 12.85 0.54 3.00
CA LEU A 91 12.53 0.47 4.43
C LEU A 91 11.30 -0.42 4.63
N VAL A 92 11.40 -1.32 5.60
CA VAL A 92 10.30 -2.22 5.97
C VAL A 92 9.42 -1.52 7.00
N ALA A 93 8.17 -1.30 6.62
CA ALA A 93 7.11 -0.88 7.52
C ALA A 93 6.63 -2.08 8.34
N ARG A 94 6.60 -1.89 9.66
CA ARG A 94 6.28 -2.95 10.62
C ARG A 94 4.80 -3.34 10.53
N HIS A 95 4.51 -4.62 10.74
CA HIS A 95 3.16 -5.19 10.69
C HIS A 95 2.18 -4.62 11.75
N ASP A 96 2.70 -4.03 12.82
CA ASP A 96 1.97 -3.56 13.99
C ASP A 96 1.57 -2.09 13.84
N ALA A 97 2.07 -1.43 12.78
CA ALA A 97 1.65 -0.09 12.41
C ALA A 97 0.16 -0.10 12.05
N GLU A 98 -0.62 0.63 12.83
CA GLU A 98 -2.07 0.78 12.60
C GLU A 98 -2.39 1.22 11.17
N ALA A 99 -1.57 2.12 10.61
CA ALA A 99 -1.70 2.58 9.23
C ALA A 99 -1.61 1.45 8.21
N LEU A 100 -0.70 0.49 8.40
CA LEU A 100 -0.52 -0.65 7.49
C LEU A 100 -1.68 -1.64 7.58
N ARG A 101 -2.19 -1.88 8.80
CA ARG A 101 -3.40 -2.67 9.01
C ARG A 101 -4.62 -2.05 8.33
N LEU A 102 -4.80 -0.73 8.48
CA LEU A 102 -5.90 0.00 7.83
C LEU A 102 -5.77 -0.04 6.31
N LEU A 103 -4.58 0.23 5.77
CA LEU A 103 -4.33 0.18 4.34
C LEU A 103 -4.65 -1.20 3.76
N ARG A 104 -4.18 -2.28 4.40
CA ARG A 104 -4.48 -3.65 3.98
C ARG A 104 -5.99 -3.91 3.96
N ASN A 105 -6.72 -3.48 4.99
CA ASN A 105 -8.18 -3.68 5.04
C ASN A 105 -8.90 -2.93 3.91
N TYR A 106 -8.49 -1.70 3.59
CA TYR A 106 -9.00 -0.96 2.44
C TYR A 106 -8.73 -1.69 1.13
N LEU A 107 -7.50 -2.15 0.91
CA LEU A 107 -7.14 -2.84 -0.33
C LEU A 107 -7.89 -4.17 -0.49
N MET A 108 -8.10 -4.93 0.58
CA MET A 108 -8.90 -6.16 0.54
C MET A 108 -10.38 -5.91 0.22
N LEU A 109 -10.93 -4.75 0.60
CA LEU A 109 -12.31 -4.39 0.24
C LEU A 109 -12.49 -4.26 -1.27
N PHE A 110 -11.48 -3.75 -1.98
CA PHE A 110 -11.49 -3.59 -3.44
C PHE A 110 -11.03 -4.84 -4.19
N ASP A 111 -10.30 -5.75 -3.55
CA ASP A 111 -9.98 -7.06 -4.14
C ASP A 111 -11.23 -7.97 -4.17
N ALA A 112 -12.21 -7.72 -3.29
CA ALA A 112 -13.42 -8.51 -3.13
C ALA A 112 -14.68 -7.93 -3.79
N GLY A 113 -14.63 -6.75 -4.42
CA GLY A 113 -15.83 -6.07 -4.92
C GLY A 113 -15.57 -4.99 -5.98
N ASP A 114 -16.67 -4.47 -6.54
CA ASP A 114 -16.64 -3.40 -7.55
C ASP A 114 -16.11 -2.08 -6.98
N LEU A 115 -15.45 -1.30 -7.85
CA LEU A 115 -15.07 0.07 -7.53
C LEU A 115 -16.30 0.90 -7.14
N PRO A 116 -16.14 1.92 -6.28
CA PRO A 116 -17.26 2.78 -5.92
C PRO A 116 -17.89 3.40 -7.17
N ALA A 117 -19.20 3.19 -7.38
CA ALA A 117 -19.91 3.72 -8.54
C ALA A 117 -19.86 5.26 -8.62
N SER A 118 -19.66 5.92 -7.48
CA SER A 118 -19.55 7.37 -7.38
C SER A 118 -18.10 7.86 -7.65
N PRO A 119 -17.90 8.79 -8.60
CA PRO A 119 -16.61 9.43 -8.84
C PRO A 119 -16.05 10.15 -7.60
N THR A 120 -16.94 10.75 -6.81
CA THR A 120 -16.57 11.45 -5.57
C THR A 120 -16.04 10.49 -4.52
N LEU A 121 -16.69 9.33 -4.38
CA LEU A 121 -16.26 8.28 -3.46
C LEU A 121 -14.92 7.67 -3.92
N THR A 122 -14.75 7.46 -5.22
CA THR A 122 -13.49 7.01 -5.81
C THR A 122 -12.34 7.97 -5.52
N ALA A 123 -12.55 9.28 -5.70
CA ALA A 123 -11.54 10.29 -5.40
C ALA A 123 -11.17 10.33 -3.91
N HIS A 124 -12.17 10.18 -3.03
CA HIS A 124 -11.95 10.15 -1.59
C HIS A 124 -11.17 8.90 -1.14
N VAL A 125 -11.50 7.74 -1.69
CA VAL A 125 -10.77 6.48 -1.46
C VAL A 125 -9.31 6.63 -1.89
N ALA A 126 -9.06 7.15 -3.09
CA ALA A 126 -7.72 7.36 -3.61
C ALA A 126 -6.88 8.28 -2.70
N ALA A 127 -7.46 9.40 -2.25
CA ALA A 127 -6.80 10.31 -1.31
C ALA A 127 -6.47 9.62 0.03
N THR A 128 -7.39 8.80 0.54
CA THR A 128 -7.20 8.05 1.78
C THR A 128 -6.08 7.01 1.65
N ILE A 129 -5.99 6.30 0.52
CA ILE A 129 -4.91 5.36 0.23
C ILE A 129 -3.56 6.08 0.19
N ILE A 130 -3.47 7.24 -0.48
CA ILE A 130 -2.25 8.06 -0.54
C ILE A 130 -1.80 8.50 0.86
N ASP A 131 -2.75 8.97 1.67
CA ASP A 131 -2.49 9.37 3.06
C ASP A 131 -1.94 8.18 3.88
N LEU A 132 -2.57 7.02 3.78
CA LEU A 132 -2.14 5.80 4.48
C LEU A 132 -0.76 5.34 4.01
N VAL A 133 -0.44 5.45 2.72
CA VAL A 133 0.91 5.14 2.19
C VAL A 133 1.97 6.06 2.78
N GLY A 134 1.70 7.37 2.88
CA GLY A 134 2.60 8.32 3.53
C GLY A 134 2.85 7.99 5.01
N LEU A 135 1.83 7.43 5.69
CA LEU A 135 1.91 7.01 7.09
C LEU A 135 2.69 5.70 7.25
N VAL A 136 2.42 4.71 6.40
CA VAL A 136 3.11 3.42 6.38
C VAL A 136 4.61 3.58 6.13
N THR A 137 4.97 4.50 5.23
CA THR A 137 6.36 4.76 4.85
C THR A 137 7.09 5.69 5.83
N GLY A 138 6.39 6.23 6.84
CA GLY A 138 6.94 7.23 7.75
C GLY A 138 7.34 8.54 7.05
N ALA A 139 6.85 8.77 5.83
CA ALA A 139 7.06 10.01 5.10
C ALA A 139 6.26 11.19 5.69
N LYS A 140 5.25 10.88 6.53
CA LYS A 140 4.40 11.85 7.23
C LYS A 140 4.85 12.21 8.68
N GLY A 141 5.90 11.55 9.21
CA GLY A 141 6.65 11.96 10.43
C GLY A 141 6.26 11.24 11.76
N ASP A 142 7.26 10.88 12.58
CA ASP A 142 7.12 9.94 13.72
C ASP A 142 6.58 10.53 15.06
N GLU A 143 6.83 11.80 15.42
CA GLU A 143 6.62 12.26 16.81
C GLU A 143 5.47 13.25 17.02
N ALA A 144 5.14 14.09 16.03
CA ALA A 144 4.01 15.03 16.13
C ALA A 144 2.65 14.37 15.87
N GLU A 145 2.64 13.19 15.24
CA GLU A 145 1.43 12.50 14.80
C GLU A 145 0.89 11.51 15.86
N LEU A 146 1.76 10.87 16.66
CA LEU A 146 1.31 10.01 17.77
C LEU A 146 0.38 10.73 18.76
N ALA A 147 0.53 12.05 18.91
CA ALA A 147 -0.34 12.89 19.74
C ALA A 147 -1.67 13.32 19.07
N GLY A 148 -1.78 13.28 17.74
CA GLY A 148 -2.97 13.72 16.99
C GLY A 148 -3.78 12.59 16.32
N LEU A 149 -3.23 11.39 16.22
CA LEU A 149 -3.76 10.30 15.38
C LEU A 149 -4.91 9.50 15.98
N THR A 150 -5.02 9.38 17.30
CA THR A 150 -6.06 8.54 17.92
C THR A 150 -7.47 9.12 17.76
N GLY A 151 -7.61 10.45 17.80
CA GLY A 151 -8.90 11.12 17.64
C GLY A 151 -9.32 11.30 16.18
N LEU A 152 -8.39 11.75 15.32
CA LEU A 152 -8.72 12.15 13.95
C LEU A 152 -8.88 10.95 13.00
N ARG A 153 -8.13 9.85 13.21
CA ARG A 153 -8.34 8.61 12.43
C ARG A 153 -9.63 7.92 12.82
N ALA A 154 -9.96 7.85 14.10
CA ALA A 154 -11.25 7.30 14.54
C ALA A 154 -12.41 8.12 13.94
N ALA A 155 -12.31 9.45 13.95
CA ALA A 155 -13.30 10.34 13.35
C ALA A 155 -13.41 10.18 11.82
N ARG A 156 -12.28 10.06 11.09
CA ARG A 156 -12.28 9.81 9.64
C ARG A 156 -12.80 8.42 9.29
N LEU A 157 -12.45 7.40 10.08
CA LEU A 157 -12.93 6.03 9.92
C LEU A 157 -14.43 5.94 10.18
N GLU A 158 -14.93 6.56 11.24
CA GLU A 158 -16.37 6.67 11.51
C GLU A 158 -17.09 7.45 10.41
N ALA A 159 -16.51 8.55 9.90
CA ALA A 159 -17.10 9.29 8.78
C ALA A 159 -17.20 8.44 7.50
N VAL A 160 -16.19 7.62 7.20
CA VAL A 160 -16.23 6.70 6.04
C VAL A 160 -17.24 5.58 6.26
N LEU A 161 -17.25 4.95 7.44
CA LEU A 161 -18.23 3.90 7.76
C LEU A 161 -19.66 4.46 7.75
N ALA A 162 -19.87 5.69 8.23
CA ALA A 162 -21.14 6.39 8.17
C ALA A 162 -21.57 6.64 6.74
N ASN A 163 -20.67 7.18 5.89
CA ASN A 163 -20.97 7.45 4.48
C ASN A 163 -21.34 6.18 3.70
N ILE A 164 -20.59 5.09 3.90
CA ILE A 164 -20.90 3.79 3.29
C ILE A 164 -22.26 3.29 3.79
N ARG A 165 -22.56 3.39 5.09
CA ARG A 165 -23.86 2.99 5.63
C ARG A 165 -25.02 3.82 5.06
N THR A 166 -24.85 5.12 4.86
CA THR A 166 -25.88 5.97 4.24
C THR A 166 -26.09 5.65 2.76
N ASP A 167 -25.02 5.41 1.98
CA ASP A 167 -25.15 5.05 0.56
C ASP A 167 -25.80 3.67 0.36
N PHE A 168 -25.62 2.73 1.30
CA PHE A 168 -26.30 1.42 1.28
C PHE A 168 -27.71 1.44 1.89
N SER A 169 -28.16 2.56 2.48
CA SER A 169 -29.50 2.70 3.06
C SER A 169 -30.52 3.30 2.10
N ASP A 170 -30.14 3.55 0.84
CA ASP A 170 -31.06 4.04 -0.20
C ASP A 170 -31.41 2.90 -1.20
N PRO A 171 -32.46 2.12 -0.95
CA PRO A 171 -32.87 1.00 -1.81
C PRO A 171 -33.56 1.41 -3.13
N GLU A 172 -33.58 2.69 -3.52
CA GLU A 172 -34.38 3.18 -4.67
C GLU A 172 -33.52 3.67 -5.86
N THR A 173 -32.66 2.84 -6.45
CA THR A 173 -32.13 3.16 -7.80
C THR A 173 -31.84 1.96 -8.72
N PHE A 174 -32.71 0.95 -8.71
CA PHE A 174 -32.84 0.04 -9.85
C PHE A 174 -34.26 0.11 -10.43
N ARG A 175 -34.43 0.97 -11.44
CA ARG A 175 -35.48 0.88 -12.45
C ARG A 175 -34.94 1.25 -13.82
#